data_AF-A0A970E3H8-F1
#
_entry.id   AF-A0A970E3H8-F1
#
_cell.length_a   1.000
_cell.length_b   1.000
_cell.length_c   1.000
_cell.angle_alpha   90.00
_cell.angle_beta   90.00
_cell.angle_gamma   90.00
#
_symmetry.space_group_name_H-M   'P 1'
#
loop_
_entity.id
_entity.type
_entity.pdbx_description
1 polymer ?
#
loop_
_entity_poly.entity_id
_entity_poly.type
_entity_poly.pdbx_seq_one_letter_code
_entity_poly.pdbx_strand_id
1 'polypeptide(L)' 'MEIMVGLWGTLLGLASVVLHIAVPIYLYNRAKEDGLPKPALWILFGLFEPITALMIYYLIRYLQGKLGSSVPSDV' A
#
# COMPACT_ATOMS: atom_id res chain seq x y z
N MET A 1 -5.00 -31.59 -12.59
CA MET A 1 -3.96 -30.54 -12.59
C MET A 1 -4.51 -29.22 -13.12
N GLU A 2 -5.19 -29.21 -14.27
CA GLU A 2 -5.77 -27.99 -14.89
C GLU A 2 -6.78 -27.24 -14.01
N ILE A 3 -7.64 -27.95 -13.28
CA ILE A 3 -8.64 -27.34 -12.39
C ILE A 3 -7.99 -26.54 -11.25
N MET A 4 -6.89 -27.04 -10.68
CA MET A 4 -6.16 -26.30 -9.64
C MET A 4 -5.52 -25.03 -10.20
N VAL A 5 -4.94 -25.08 -11.40
CA VAL A 5 -4.33 -23.91 -12.04
C VAL A 5 -5.39 -22.83 -12.34
N GLY A 6 -6.58 -23.22 -12.80
CA GLY A 6 -7.69 -22.30 -13.03
C GLY A 6 -8.22 -21.62 -11.75
N LEU A 7 -8.30 -22.36 -10.65
CA LEU A 7 -8.68 -21.81 -9.33
C LEU A 7 -7.66 -20.79 -8.81
N TRP A 8 -6.36 -21.11 -8.93
CA TRP A 8 -5.30 -20.18 -8.54
C TRP A 8 -5.30 -18.91 -9.38
N GLY A 9 -5.49 -19.02 -10.69
CA GLY A 9 -5.62 -17.84 -11.57
C GLY A 9 -6.78 -16.93 -11.18
N THR A 10 -7.94 -17.51 -10.86
CA THR A 10 -9.13 -16.77 -10.41
C THR A 10 -8.89 -16.06 -9.08
N LEU A 11 -8.30 -16.76 -8.10
CA LEU A 11 -7.98 -16.20 -6.79
C LEU A 11 -6.97 -15.04 -6.89
N LEU A 12 -5.93 -15.20 -7.71
CA LEU A 12 -4.94 -14.14 -7.95
C LEU A 12 -5.57 -12.94 -8.67
N GLY A 13 -6.47 -13.18 -9.63
CA GLY A 13 -7.23 -12.12 -10.28
C GLY A 13 -8.09 -11.32 -9.29
N LEU A 14 -8.81 -12.02 -8.41
CA LEU A 14 -9.62 -11.38 -7.36
C LEU A 14 -8.74 -10.62 -6.36
N ALA A 15 -7.64 -11.20 -5.91
CA ALA A 15 -6.70 -10.54 -5.01
C ALA A 15 -6.12 -9.28 -5.65
N SER A 16 -5.80 -9.32 -6.95
CA SER A 16 -5.34 -8.15 -7.70
C SER A 16 -6.38 -7.05 -7.70
N VAL A 17 -7.64 -7.34 -8.03
CA VAL A 17 -8.72 -6.35 -8.00
C VAL A 17 -8.89 -5.73 -6.62
N VAL A 18 -8.88 -6.55 -5.57
CA VAL A 18 -8.97 -6.07 -4.18
C VAL A 18 -7.80 -5.14 -3.85
N LEU A 19 -6.57 -5.46 -4.25
CA LEU A 19 -5.41 -4.60 -4.04
C LEU A 19 -5.57 -3.23 -4.72
N HIS A 20 -6.03 -3.19 -5.96
CA HIS A 20 -6.21 -1.94 -6.72
C HIS A 20 -7.30 -1.03 -6.15
N ILE A 21 -8.16 -1.54 -5.27
CA ILE A 21 -9.20 -0.76 -4.58
C ILE A 21 -8.76 -0.42 -3.15
N ALA A 22 -8.40 -1.45 -2.38
CA ALA A 22 -8.10 -1.31 -0.95
C ALA A 22 -6.84 -0.48 -0.71
N VAL A 23 -5.79 -0.68 -1.51
CA VAL A 23 -4.51 0.02 -1.34
C VAL A 23 -4.65 1.53 -1.52
N PRO A 24 -5.21 2.07 -2.62
CA PRO A 24 -5.34 3.52 -2.78
C PRO A 24 -6.20 4.17 -1.68
N ILE A 25 -7.27 3.49 -1.23
CA ILE A 25 -8.12 3.98 -0.13
C ILE A 25 -7.31 4.02 1.18
N TYR A 26 -6.58 2.94 1.49
CA TYR A 26 -5.73 2.86 2.66
C TYR A 26 -4.65 3.95 2.67
N LEU A 27 -3.92 4.10 1.55
CA LEU A 27 -2.85 5.07 1.42
C LEU A 27 -3.36 6.51 1.49
N TYR A 28 -4.54 6.81 0.94
CA TYR A 28 -5.16 8.13 1.07
C TYR A 28 -5.44 8.50 2.53
N ASN A 29 -6.13 7.61 3.25
CA ASN A 29 -6.47 7.85 4.65
C ASN A 29 -5.21 8.00 5.49
N ARG A 30 -4.23 7.11 5.27
CA ARG A 30 -3.00 7.12 6.05
C ARG A 30 -2.09 8.31 5.71
N ALA A 31 -2.00 8.71 4.44
CA ALA A 31 -1.29 9.93 4.04
C ALA A 31 -1.92 11.19 4.65
N LYS A 32 -3.25 11.22 4.78
CA LYS A 32 -3.96 12.31 5.46
C LYS A 32 -3.66 12.34 6.96
N GLU A 33 -3.70 11.19 7.63
CA GLU A 33 -3.33 11.06 9.05
C GLU A 33 -1.87 11.45 9.31
N ASP A 34 -0.98 11.07 8.40
CA ASP A 34 0.42 11.43 8.45
C ASP A 34 0.71 12.87 7.99
N GLY A 35 -0.29 13.66 7.61
CA GLY A 35 -0.08 15.04 7.15
C GLY A 35 0.84 15.14 5.93
N LEU A 36 0.90 14.10 5.10
CA LEU A 36 1.67 14.13 3.86
C LEU A 36 1.03 15.12 2.88
N PRO A 37 1.84 15.86 2.11
CA PRO A 37 1.32 16.75 1.09
C PRO A 37 0.63 15.93 -0.01
N LYS A 38 -0.55 16.39 -0.44
CA LYS A 38 -1.32 15.85 -1.57
C LYS A 38 -1.74 14.37 -1.40
N PRO A 39 -2.58 14.05 -0.39
CA PRO A 39 -3.04 12.67 -0.14
C PRO A 39 -3.77 12.05 -1.35
N ALA A 40 -4.42 12.87 -2.18
CA ALA A 40 -5.10 12.42 -3.39
C ALA A 40 -4.19 11.76 -4.44
N LEU A 41 -2.88 12.10 -4.46
CA LEU A 41 -1.93 11.45 -5.37
C LEU A 41 -1.76 9.97 -5.07
N TRP A 42 -1.93 9.55 -3.82
CA TRP A 42 -1.86 8.14 -3.42
C TRP A 42 -3.04 7.32 -3.95
N ILE A 43 -4.18 7.95 -4.22
CA ILE A 43 -5.32 7.27 -4.86
C ILE A 43 -4.96 6.96 -6.31
N LEU A 44 -4.49 7.97 -7.04
CA LEU A 44 -4.09 7.80 -8.44
C LEU A 44 -2.97 6.78 -8.55
N PHE A 45 -1.93 6.90 -7.73
CA PHE A 45 -0.77 6.02 -7.80
C PHE A 45 -1.11 4.59 -7.34
N GLY A 46 -1.90 4.43 -6.27
CA GLY A 46 -2.34 3.12 -5.80
C GLY A 46 -3.32 2.41 -6.73
N LEU A 47 -4.03 3.14 -7.60
CA LEU A 47 -4.92 2.56 -8.60
C LEU A 47 -4.16 1.99 -9.80
N PHE A 48 -3.04 2.57 -10.22
CA PHE A 48 -2.24 2.04 -11.33
C PHE A 48 -1.19 1.03 -10.87
N GLU A 49 -0.59 1.26 -9.71
CA GLU A 49 0.57 0.52 -9.22
C GLU A 49 0.48 0.30 -7.70
N PRO A 50 -0.48 -0.51 -7.20
CA PRO A 50 -0.78 -0.62 -5.77
C PRO A 50 0.42 -1.07 -4.92
N ILE A 51 1.16 -2.07 -5.39
CA ILE A 51 2.32 -2.61 -4.67
C ILE A 51 3.42 -1.55 -4.58
N THR A 52 3.75 -0.92 -5.71
CA THR A 52 4.75 0.15 -5.78
C THR A 52 4.34 1.34 -4.92
N ALA A 53 3.06 1.73 -4.94
CA ALA A 53 2.51 2.79 -4.12
C ALA A 53 2.69 2.52 -2.61
N LEU A 54 2.39 1.29 -2.18
CA LEU A 54 2.66 0.85 -0.81
C LEU A 54 4.14 0.97 -0.46
N MET A 55 5.03 0.44 -1.31
CA MET A 55 6.47 0.49 -1.04
C MET A 55 6.98 1.93 -0.92
N ILE A 56 6.62 2.81 -1.86
CA ILE A 56 7.04 4.22 -1.84
C ILE A 56 6.47 4.92 -0.60
N TYR A 57 5.22 4.65 -0.25
CA TYR A 57 4.60 5.24 0.94
C TYR A 57 5.37 4.90 2.22
N TYR A 58 5.70 3.63 2.43
CA TYR A 58 6.48 3.21 3.59
C TYR A 58 7.92 3.72 3.55
N LEU A 59 8.53 3.79 2.37
CA LEU A 59 9.86 4.40 2.20
C LEU A 59 9.84 5.87 2.62
N ILE A 60 8.84 6.66 2.19
CA ILE A 60 8.69 8.06 2.58
C ILE A 60 8.49 8.18 4.10
N ARG A 61 7.62 7.36 4.70
CA ARG A 61 7.42 7.35 6.16
C ARG A 61 8.69 7.01 6.92
N TYR A 62 9.48 6.06 6.41
CA TYR A 62 10.76 5.68 6.99
C TYR A 62 11.75 6.84 6.95
N LEU A 63 11.90 7.49 5.80
CA LEU A 63 12.77 8.66 5.63
C LEU A 63 12.34 9.88 6.45
N GLN A 64 11.04 10.05 6.68
CA GLN A 64 10.50 11.08 7.58
C GLN A 64 10.65 10.74 9.07
N GLY A 65 11.28 9.61 9.41
CA GLY A 65 11.51 9.20 10.81
C GLY A 65 10.26 8.71 11.53
N LYS A 66 9.09 8.68 10.87
CA LYS A 66 7.81 8.23 11.47
C LYS A 66 7.76 6.74 11.79
N LEU A 67 8.64 5.95 11.17
CA LEU A 67 8.83 4.53 11.45
C LEU A 67 9.98 4.28 12.45
N GLY A 68 10.95 5.21 12.54
CA GLY A 68 12.15 5.08 13.37
C GLY A 68 11.95 5.53 14.82
N SER A 69 11.05 6.49 15.08
CA SER A 69 10.72 6.98 16.43
C SER A 69 9.86 6.02 17.26
N SER A 70 9.39 4.91 16.68
CA SER A 70 8.68 3.84 17.39
C SER A 70 9.61 2.73 17.91
N VAL A 71 10.94 2.87 17.79
CA VAL A 71 11.90 2.05 18.52
C VAL A 71 12.32 2.83 19.76
N PRO A 72 12.01 2.37 20.98
CA PRO A 72 12.56 2.96 22.19
C PRO A 72 14.08 2.85 22.11
N SER A 73 14.79 3.98 22.10
CA SER A 73 16.25 4.04 22.24
C SER A 73 16.65 3.91 23.72
N ASP A 74 16.01 3.01 24.45
CA ASP A 74 16.33 2.71 25.85
C ASP A 74 17.26 1.49 25.88
N VAL A 75 18.51 1.69 25.47
CA VAL A 75 19.69 0.93 25.89
C VAL A 75 20.83 1.90 26.15
#